data_AF-A0A958W641-F1
#
_entry.id   AF-A0A958W641-F1
#
_cell.length_a   1.000
_cell.length_b   1.000
_cell.length_c   1.000
_cell.angle_alpha   90.00
_cell.angle_beta   90.00
_cell.angle_gamma   90.00
#
_symmetry.space_group_name_H-M   'P 1'
#
loop_
_entity.id
_entity.type
_entity.pdbx_description
1 polymer ?
#
loop_
_entity_poly.entity_id
_entity_poly.type
_entity_poly.pdbx_seq_one_letter_code
_entity_poly.pdbx_strand_id
1 'polypeptide(L)'
;MKTEMKKILLFILLAILVSNFSRAQYKINKYKYDPRTYTPQMGDPYNPTVAGLASFLIPGLGQMVSHEGGRGVAFLVGTVGLYVIAIANAPTGVDYYGNVIGGNPQVAIIASIGTIVVGIASIVDAVKVAKVNNLALRDQQNTSLQLEVKPFVKSSIDGYNFQPNGGLTFSLRF
;
A
#
# COMPACT_ATOMS: atom_id res chain seq x y z
N MET A 1 16.16 22.77 -18.73
CA MET A 1 14.91 22.38 -18.04
C MET A 1 15.14 22.40 -16.54
N LYS A 2 14.79 23.53 -15.92
CA LYS A 2 15.35 24.00 -14.65
C LYS A 2 14.42 23.62 -13.50
N THR A 3 14.98 23.04 -12.46
CA THR A 3 14.51 22.75 -11.09
C THR A 3 13.00 22.79 -10.78
N GLU A 4 12.29 23.85 -11.13
CA GLU A 4 10.84 24.02 -10.91
C GLU A 4 9.98 22.96 -11.61
N MET A 5 10.29 22.57 -12.85
CA MET A 5 9.55 21.48 -13.51
C MET A 5 9.75 20.13 -12.81
N LYS A 6 10.93 19.88 -12.23
CA LYS A 6 11.19 18.64 -11.48
C LYS A 6 10.39 18.61 -10.17
N LYS A 7 10.25 19.75 -9.48
CA LYS A 7 9.41 19.88 -8.28
C LYS A 7 7.94 19.64 -8.61
N ILE A 8 7.44 20.22 -9.70
CA ILE A 8 6.06 20.02 -10.16
C ILE A 8 5.82 18.55 -10.53
N LEU A 9 6.74 17.92 -11.25
CA LEU A 9 6.64 16.49 -11.60
C LEU A 9 6.65 15.60 -10.35
N LEU A 10 7.51 15.91 -9.38
CA LEU A 10 7.58 15.21 -8.09
C LEU A 10 6.26 15.36 -7.32
N PHE A 11 5.68 16.56 -7.31
CA PHE A 11 4.42 16.85 -6.64
C PHE A 11 3.24 16.12 -7.30
N ILE A 12 3.22 16.07 -8.64
CA ILE A 12 2.23 15.28 -9.40
C ILE A 12 2.40 13.79 -9.13
N LEU A 13 3.63 13.27 -9.09
CA LEU A 13 3.89 11.88 -8.74
C LEU A 13 3.41 11.55 -7.32
N LEU A 14 3.67 12.45 -6.36
CA LEU A 14 3.20 12.32 -4.97
C LEU A 14 1.67 12.34 -4.91
N ALA A 15 1.02 13.25 -5.65
CA ALA A 15 -0.43 13.36 -5.71
C ALA A 15 -1.08 12.12 -6.34
N ILE A 16 -0.46 11.52 -7.36
CA ILE A 16 -0.90 10.25 -7.97
C ILE A 16 -0.73 9.09 -6.97
N LEU A 17 0.35 9.06 -6.19
CA LEU A 17 0.52 8.05 -5.13
C LEU A 17 -0.51 8.18 -4.00
N VAL A 18 -0.94 9.41 -3.67
CA VAL A 18 -1.91 9.67 -2.60
C VAL A 18 -3.36 9.48 -3.06
N SER A 19 -3.68 9.68 -4.33
CA SER A 19 -5.05 9.59 -4.86
C SER A 19 -5.56 8.16 -5.08
N ASN A 20 -4.71 7.14 -4.98
CA ASN A 20 -5.10 5.74 -5.02
C ASN A 20 -5.61 5.21 -3.66
N PHE A 21 -6.61 5.89 -3.07
CA PHE A 21 -7.35 5.33 -1.94
C PHE A 21 -8.21 4.15 -2.44
N SER A 22 -7.75 2.91 -2.28
CA SER A 22 -8.51 1.71 -2.67
C SER A 22 -9.31 1.09 -1.51
N ARG A 23 -10.29 0.28 -1.89
CA ARG A 23 -11.42 -0.28 -1.12
C ARG A 23 -11.08 -1.19 0.07
N ALA A 24 -9.82 -1.60 0.22
CA ALA A 24 -9.39 -2.51 1.30
C ALA A 24 -8.86 -1.70 2.49
N GLN A 25 -9.74 -1.35 3.41
CA GLN A 25 -9.39 -0.56 4.60
C GLN A 25 -8.80 -1.46 5.69
N TYR A 26 -7.47 -1.47 5.84
CA TYR A 26 -6.75 -2.19 6.89
C TYR A 26 -7.32 -1.88 8.29
N LYS A 27 -7.74 -0.63 8.54
CA LYS A 27 -8.31 -0.19 9.83
C LYS A 27 -9.49 -1.07 10.28
N ILE A 28 -10.27 -1.59 9.33
CA ILE A 28 -11.43 -2.46 9.59
C ILE A 28 -10.99 -3.93 9.48
N ASN A 29 -10.25 -4.26 8.43
CA ASN A 29 -9.86 -5.63 8.10
C ASN A 29 -8.93 -6.27 9.14
N LYS A 30 -8.13 -5.49 9.86
CA LYS A 30 -7.18 -6.00 10.87
C LYS A 30 -7.82 -6.75 12.05
N TYR A 31 -9.12 -6.52 12.32
CA TYR A 31 -9.84 -7.22 13.38
C TYR A 31 -10.49 -8.51 12.90
N LYS A 32 -10.68 -8.65 11.57
CA LYS A 32 -11.29 -9.81 10.94
C LYS A 32 -10.26 -10.81 10.43
N TYR A 33 -9.09 -10.34 9.99
CA TYR A 33 -8.07 -11.18 9.37
C TYR A 33 -6.77 -11.13 10.15
N ASP A 34 -6.22 -12.31 10.44
CA ASP A 34 -4.88 -12.45 11.01
C ASP A 34 -3.82 -12.51 9.90
N PRO A 35 -2.85 -11.58 9.84
CA PRO A 35 -1.77 -11.63 8.85
C PRO A 35 -0.88 -12.89 8.96
N ARG A 36 -0.92 -13.64 10.07
CA ARG A 36 -0.14 -14.88 10.22
C ARG A 36 -0.73 -16.06 9.46
N THR A 37 -2.03 -16.06 9.19
CA THR A 37 -2.70 -17.13 8.45
C THR A 37 -2.62 -16.93 6.93
N TYR A 38 -2.06 -15.80 6.48
CA TYR A 38 -1.89 -15.52 5.06
C TYR A 38 -0.91 -16.49 4.40
N THR A 39 -1.40 -17.18 3.37
CA THR A 39 -0.60 -17.96 2.42
C THR A 39 -0.62 -17.26 1.06
N PRO A 40 0.53 -17.01 0.42
CA PRO A 40 0.57 -16.44 -0.93
C PRO A 40 -0.20 -17.31 -1.92
N GLN A 41 -1.08 -16.71 -2.71
CA GLN A 41 -1.80 -17.39 -3.80
C GLN A 41 -1.58 -16.67 -5.12
N MET A 42 -1.66 -17.42 -6.21
CA MET A 42 -1.56 -16.88 -7.55
C MET A 42 -2.80 -16.01 -7.83
N GLY A 43 -2.59 -14.74 -8.19
CA GLY A 43 -3.66 -13.75 -8.36
C GLY A 43 -3.81 -12.74 -7.22
N ASP A 44 -3.04 -12.87 -6.14
CA ASP A 44 -2.98 -11.83 -5.11
C ASP A 44 -2.42 -10.51 -5.70
N PRO A 45 -3.14 -9.38 -5.53
CA PRO A 45 -2.68 -8.11 -6.06
C PRO A 45 -1.52 -7.51 -5.26
N TYR A 46 -1.39 -7.82 -3.96
CA TYR A 46 -0.37 -7.23 -3.10
C TYR A 46 0.70 -8.26 -2.73
N ASN A 47 1.95 -8.05 -3.15
CA ASN A 47 3.03 -8.94 -2.75
C ASN A 47 3.68 -8.45 -1.43
N PRO A 48 3.61 -9.21 -0.32
CA PRO A 48 4.17 -8.76 0.96
C PRO A 48 5.69 -8.55 0.93
N THR A 49 6.42 -9.31 0.11
CA THR A 49 7.87 -9.16 -0.06
C THR A 49 8.18 -7.84 -0.75
N VAL A 50 7.46 -7.52 -1.83
CA VAL A 50 7.62 -6.25 -2.55
C VAL A 50 7.23 -5.07 -1.65
N ALA A 51 6.14 -5.20 -0.89
CA ALA A 51 5.74 -4.17 0.07
C ALA A 51 6.81 -3.94 1.15
N GLY A 52 7.39 -5.01 1.71
CA GLY A 52 8.47 -4.90 2.69
C GLY A 52 9.73 -4.23 2.10
N LEU A 53 10.16 -4.65 0.91
CA LEU A 53 11.31 -4.07 0.22
C LEU A 53 11.09 -2.60 -0.15
N ALA A 54 9.88 -2.25 -0.60
CA ALA A 54 9.51 -0.87 -0.89
C ALA A 54 9.63 0.00 0.37
N SER A 55 9.13 -0.46 1.52
CA SER A 55 9.26 0.27 2.79
C SER A 55 10.67 0.28 3.36
N PHE A 56 11.52 -0.69 3.01
CA PHE A 56 12.94 -0.68 3.37
C PHE A 56 13.68 0.43 2.62
N LEU A 57 13.39 0.61 1.32
CA LEU A 57 14.02 1.66 0.50
C LEU A 57 13.50 3.06 0.87
N ILE A 58 12.18 3.18 1.03
CA ILE A 58 11.51 4.44 1.38
C ILE A 58 10.45 4.14 2.43
N PRO A 59 10.66 4.55 3.71
CA PRO A 59 9.68 4.36 4.75
C PRO A 59 8.31 4.90 4.35
N GLY A 60 7.30 4.03 4.42
CA GLY A 60 5.91 4.31 4.04
C GLY A 60 5.51 3.87 2.63
N LEU A 61 6.47 3.60 1.73
CA LEU A 61 6.16 3.27 0.34
C LEU A 61 5.45 1.91 0.21
N GLY A 62 5.82 0.92 1.02
CA GLY A 62 5.18 -0.40 1.06
C GLY A 62 3.69 -0.34 1.39
N GLN A 63 3.29 0.58 2.25
CA GLN A 63 1.88 0.85 2.54
C GLN A 63 1.19 1.49 1.34
N MET A 64 1.83 2.45 0.66
CA MET A 64 1.26 3.13 -0.52
C MET A 64 1.01 2.16 -1.68
N VAL A 65 1.96 1.26 -1.98
CA VAL A 65 1.77 0.23 -3.02
C VAL A 65 0.70 -0.81 -2.63
N SER A 66 0.43 -0.95 -1.33
CA SER A 66 -0.66 -1.79 -0.80
C SER A 66 -1.98 -1.01 -0.65
N HIS A 67 -2.08 0.18 -1.27
CA HIS A 67 -3.21 1.11 -1.26
C HIS A 67 -3.61 1.68 0.11
N GLU A 68 -2.68 1.73 1.05
CA GLU A 68 -2.81 2.38 2.36
C GLU A 68 -1.99 3.68 2.40
N GLY A 69 -2.29 4.59 1.47
CA GLY A 69 -1.55 5.84 1.26
C GLY A 69 -1.43 6.68 2.53
N GLY A 70 -2.50 6.81 3.32
CA GLY A 70 -2.48 7.57 4.57
C GLY A 70 -1.49 7.04 5.62
N ARG A 71 -1.42 5.71 5.79
CA ARG A 71 -0.42 5.08 6.68
C ARG A 71 0.99 5.28 6.14
N GLY A 72 1.16 5.14 4.83
CA GLY A 72 2.43 5.35 4.16
C GLY A 72 2.96 6.76 4.35
N VAL A 73 2.12 7.78 4.14
CA VAL A 73 2.48 9.19 4.36
C VAL A 73 2.86 9.44 5.82
N ALA A 74 2.17 8.84 6.78
CA ALA A 74 2.50 9.00 8.20
C ALA A 74 3.92 8.48 8.52
N PHE A 75 4.31 7.31 8.01
CA PHE A 75 5.68 6.80 8.16
C PHE A 75 6.71 7.68 7.46
N LEU A 76 6.40 8.15 6.24
CA LEU A 76 7.29 9.00 5.47
C LEU A 76 7.54 10.34 6.19
N VAL A 77 6.47 11.03 6.59
CA VAL A 77 6.54 12.31 7.32
C VAL A 77 7.25 12.13 8.67
N GLY A 78 6.96 11.06 9.40
CA GLY A 78 7.64 10.75 10.66
C GLY A 78 9.15 10.56 10.48
N THR A 79 9.54 9.81 9.43
CA THR A 79 10.95 9.58 9.09
C THR A 79 11.65 10.89 8.68
N VAL A 80 11.04 11.68 7.79
CA VAL A 80 11.59 12.97 7.37
C VAL A 80 11.72 13.93 8.55
N GLY A 81 10.73 13.97 9.44
CA GLY A 81 10.76 14.79 10.65
C GLY A 81 11.94 14.43 11.56
N LEU A 82 12.16 13.14 11.81
CA LEU A 82 13.31 12.67 12.60
C LEU A 82 14.65 12.98 11.92
N TYR A 83 14.72 12.87 10.60
CA TYR A 83 15.92 13.22 9.84
C TYR A 83 16.25 14.72 9.93
N VAL A 84 15.24 15.58 9.83
CA VAL A 84 15.38 17.03 10.02
C VAL A 84 15.85 17.36 11.44
N ILE A 85 15.27 16.72 12.46
CA ILE A 85 15.71 16.90 13.85
C ILE A 85 17.16 16.46 14.01
N ALA A 86 17.56 15.34 13.41
CA ALA A 86 18.92 14.83 13.50
C ALA A 86 19.94 15.82 12.88
N ILE A 87 19.66 16.34 11.69
CA ILE A 87 20.55 17.30 11.01
C ILE A 87 20.59 18.63 11.73
N ALA A 88 19.43 19.16 12.17
CA ALA A 88 19.36 20.44 12.86
C ALA A 88 20.12 20.46 14.20
N ASN A 89 20.31 19.29 14.81
CA ASN A 89 21.03 19.13 16.07
C ASN A 89 22.43 18.51 15.90
N ALA A 90 22.88 18.28 14.67
CA ALA A 90 24.21 17.74 14.42
C ALA A 90 25.29 18.74 14.88
N PRO A 91 26.33 18.27 15.60
CA PRO A 91 27.49 19.09 15.92
C PRO A 91 28.11 19.70 14.67
N THR A 92 28.42 20.99 14.70
CA THR A 92 29.12 21.66 13.59
C THR A 92 30.63 21.70 13.78
N GLY A 93 31.10 21.42 14.99
CA GLY A 93 32.51 21.26 15.28
C GLY A 93 32.79 20.98 16.75
N VAL A 94 34.07 20.95 17.07
CA VAL A 94 34.59 20.86 18.43
C VAL A 94 35.57 22.01 18.61
N ASP A 95 35.51 22.72 19.72
CA ASP A 95 36.44 23.81 20.02
C ASP A 95 37.82 23.27 20.45
N TYR A 96 38.78 24.19 20.64
CA TYR A 96 40.14 23.86 21.08
C TYR A 96 40.17 23.15 22.45
N TYR A 97 39.14 23.32 23.28
CA TYR A 97 39.01 22.72 24.60
C TYR A 97 38.25 21.40 24.60
N GLY A 98 37.82 20.91 23.43
CA GLY A 98 37.07 19.66 23.30
C GLY A 98 35.56 19.80 23.52
N ASN A 99 35.02 21.01 23.66
CA ASN A 99 33.59 21.23 23.79
C ASN A 99 32.91 21.20 22.41
N VAL A 100 31.73 20.59 22.37
CA VAL A 100 30.91 20.57 21.17
C VAL A 100 30.40 21.98 20.86
N ILE A 101 30.66 22.45 19.63
CA ILE A 101 30.12 23.70 19.11
C ILE A 101 28.92 23.37 18.22
N GLY A 102 27.79 24.03 18.50
CA GLY A 102 26.58 23.94 17.69
C GLY A 102 25.82 22.62 17.89
N GLY A 103 24.49 22.71 17.77
CA GLY A 103 23.60 21.55 17.89
C GLY A 103 23.55 20.94 19.29
N ASN A 104 22.88 19.79 19.37
CA ASN A 104 22.80 18.96 20.57
C ASN A 104 23.02 17.50 20.15
N PRO A 105 24.23 16.93 20.34
CA PRO A 105 24.56 15.60 19.84
C PRO A 105 23.67 14.51 20.42
N GLN A 106 23.17 14.68 21.65
CA GLN A 106 22.27 13.72 22.28
C GLN A 106 20.93 13.67 21.53
N VAL A 107 20.36 14.82 21.19
CA VAL A 107 19.12 14.90 20.40
C VAL A 107 19.33 14.33 19.00
N ALA A 108 20.47 14.62 18.36
CA ALA A 108 20.78 14.09 17.04
C ALA A 108 20.89 12.55 17.02
N ILE A 109 21.52 11.96 18.04
CA ILE A 109 21.62 10.50 18.19
C ILE A 109 20.25 9.89 18.44
N ILE A 110 19.44 10.45 19.34
CA ILE A 110 18.09 9.96 19.64
C ILE A 110 17.21 10.00 18.38
N ALA A 111 17.27 11.09 17.61
CA ALA A 111 16.52 11.21 16.36
C ALA A 111 16.99 10.20 15.29
N SER A 112 18.29 9.92 15.24
CA SER A 112 18.86 8.90 14.34
C SER A 112 18.39 7.48 14.71
N ILE A 113 18.40 7.13 16.00
CA ILE A 113 17.87 5.85 16.49
C ILE A 113 16.37 5.77 16.19
N GLY A 114 15.63 6.84 16.45
CA GLY A 114 14.20 6.92 16.13
C GLY A 114 13.93 6.66 14.64
N THR A 115 14.77 7.18 13.75
CA THR A 115 14.65 6.97 12.30
C THR A 115 14.76 5.48 11.94
N ILE A 116 15.72 4.78 12.55
CA ILE A 116 15.88 3.32 12.36
C ILE A 116 14.65 2.56 12.87
N VAL A 117 14.19 2.90 14.08
CA VAL A 117 13.01 2.26 14.69
C VAL A 117 11.75 2.46 13.83
N VAL A 118 11.52 3.68 13.35
CA VAL A 118 10.40 4.01 12.44
C VAL A 118 10.54 3.26 11.11
N GLY A 119 11.76 3.14 10.58
CA GLY A 119 12.04 2.36 9.37
C GLY A 119 11.66 0.89 9.53
N ILE A 120 12.11 0.22 10.59
CA ILE A 120 11.76 -1.17 10.89
C ILE A 120 10.24 -1.32 11.07
N ALA A 121 9.62 -0.42 11.85
CA ALA A 121 8.17 -0.42 12.06
C ALA A 121 7.41 -0.27 10.74
N SER A 122 7.89 0.58 9.83
CA SER A 122 7.30 0.77 8.51
C SER A 122 7.36 -0.50 7.65
N ILE A 123 8.47 -1.25 7.68
CA ILE A 123 8.61 -2.51 6.95
C ILE A 123 7.62 -3.56 7.49
N VAL A 124 7.61 -3.75 8.81
CA VAL A 124 6.72 -4.74 9.45
C VAL A 124 5.25 -4.40 9.19
N ASP A 125 4.89 -3.13 9.25
CA ASP A 125 3.54 -2.67 8.98
C ASP A 125 3.15 -2.88 7.51
N ALA A 126 4.03 -2.57 6.56
CA ALA A 126 3.77 -2.77 5.13
C ALA A 126 3.48 -4.23 4.79
N VAL A 127 4.26 -5.16 5.35
CA VAL A 127 4.04 -6.60 5.19
C VAL A 127 2.68 -7.00 5.77
N LYS A 128 2.31 -6.52 6.96
CA LYS A 128 1.01 -6.82 7.58
C LYS A 128 -0.16 -6.28 6.75
N VAL A 129 -0.04 -5.05 6.27
CA VAL A 129 -1.05 -4.40 5.41
C VAL A 129 -1.27 -5.20 4.14
N ALA A 130 -0.21 -5.58 3.41
CA ALA A 130 -0.34 -6.36 2.18
C ALA A 130 -1.06 -7.69 2.42
N LYS A 131 -0.69 -8.41 3.49
CA LYS A 131 -1.30 -9.69 3.86
C LYS A 131 -2.78 -9.56 4.20
N VAL A 132 -3.13 -8.60 5.07
CA VAL A 132 -4.52 -8.37 5.50
C VAL A 132 -5.39 -7.92 4.32
N ASN A 133 -4.86 -7.07 3.44
CA ASN A 133 -5.61 -6.60 2.27
C ASN A 133 -5.85 -7.70 1.24
N ASN A 134 -4.89 -8.62 1.02
CA ASN A 134 -5.14 -9.80 0.20
C ASN A 134 -6.22 -10.71 0.81
N LEU A 135 -6.13 -10.99 2.12
CA LEU A 135 -7.16 -11.80 2.80
C LEU A 135 -8.55 -11.18 2.67
N ALA A 136 -8.65 -9.86 2.83
CA ALA A 136 -9.91 -9.14 2.67
C ALA A 136 -10.44 -9.18 1.23
N LEU A 137 -9.57 -9.06 0.23
CA LEU A 137 -9.97 -9.15 -1.17
C LEU A 137 -10.42 -10.57 -1.55
N ARG A 138 -9.75 -11.60 -1.06
CA ARG A 138 -10.17 -12.99 -1.27
C ARG A 138 -11.54 -13.27 -0.66
N ASP A 139 -11.77 -12.80 0.56
CA ASP A 139 -13.07 -12.94 1.20
C ASP A 139 -14.17 -12.21 0.42
N GLN A 140 -13.88 -11.01 -0.11
CA GLN A 140 -14.78 -10.29 -0.99
C GLN A 140 -15.07 -11.04 -2.29
N GLN A 141 -14.07 -11.66 -2.91
CA GLN A 141 -14.23 -12.43 -4.15
C GLN A 141 -14.98 -13.75 -3.92
N ASN A 142 -14.77 -14.41 -2.77
CA ASN A 142 -15.45 -15.65 -2.42
C ASN A 142 -16.88 -15.41 -1.89
N THR A 143 -17.17 -14.23 -1.36
CA THR A 143 -18.51 -13.86 -0.87
C THR A 143 -19.33 -13.10 -1.92
N SER A 144 -18.70 -12.62 -3.00
CA SER A 144 -19.42 -11.93 -4.07
C SER A 144 -20.20 -12.94 -4.92
N LEU A 145 -21.53 -12.90 -4.81
CA LEU A 145 -22.44 -13.56 -5.74
C LEU A 145 -22.10 -13.14 -7.18
N GLN A 146 -21.52 -14.04 -7.96
CA GLN A 146 -21.32 -13.82 -9.39
C GLN A 146 -22.60 -14.20 -10.12
N LEU A 147 -23.43 -13.19 -10.41
CA LEU A 147 -24.57 -13.31 -11.31
C LEU A 147 -24.06 -13.19 -12.75
N GLU A 148 -23.87 -14.32 -13.42
CA GLU A 148 -23.46 -14.37 -14.81
C GLU A 148 -24.70 -14.47 -15.70
N VAL A 149 -24.98 -13.41 -16.49
CA VAL A 149 -26.11 -13.38 -17.43
C VAL A 149 -25.58 -13.67 -18.83
N LYS A 150 -25.99 -14.80 -19.41
CA LYS A 150 -25.62 -15.19 -20.79
C LYS A 150 -26.83 -15.15 -21.70
N PRO A 151 -26.79 -14.46 -22.85
CA PRO A 151 -27.79 -14.65 -23.89
C PRO A 151 -27.60 -16.05 -24.50
N PHE A 152 -28.70 -16.78 -24.72
CA PHE A 152 -28.68 -18.00 -25.50
C PHE A 152 -29.75 -17.95 -26.60
N VAL A 153 -29.40 -18.48 -27.77
CA VAL A 153 -30.32 -18.64 -28.89
C VAL A 153 -30.37 -20.12 -29.19
N LYS A 154 -31.55 -20.73 -29.07
CA LYS A 154 -31.76 -22.12 -29.45
C LYS A 154 -32.68 -22.15 -30.67
N SER A 155 -32.18 -22.66 -31.78
CA SER A 155 -33.00 -22.95 -32.95
C SER A 155 -33.56 -24.36 -32.82
N SER A 156 -34.88 -24.49 -32.74
CA SER A 156 -35.59 -25.76 -32.91
C SER A 156 -36.13 -25.85 -34.33
N ILE A 157 -35.83 -26.95 -35.02
CA ILE A 157 -36.39 -27.26 -36.34
C ILE A 157 -37.52 -28.25 -36.11
N ASP A 158 -38.75 -27.83 -36.38
CA ASP A 158 -39.93 -28.70 -36.34
C ASP A 158 -40.62 -28.61 -37.71
N GLY A 159 -40.34 -29.58 -38.58
CA GLY A 159 -40.75 -29.56 -40.00
C GLY A 159 -40.07 -28.44 -40.82
N TYR A 160 -40.86 -27.71 -41.61
CA TYR A 160 -40.40 -26.62 -42.51
C TYR A 160 -40.37 -25.22 -41.85
N ASN A 161 -40.72 -25.11 -40.56
CA ASN A 161 -40.78 -23.81 -39.88
C ASN A 161 -39.54 -23.59 -39.02
N PHE A 162 -38.81 -22.50 -39.30
CA PHE A 162 -37.72 -22.02 -38.45
C PHE A 162 -38.29 -21.06 -37.40
N GLN A 163 -38.25 -21.46 -36.13
CA GLN A 163 -38.57 -20.57 -35.01
C GLN A 163 -37.33 -20.36 -34.13
N PRO A 164 -36.71 -19.17 -34.16
CA PRO A 164 -35.63 -18.83 -33.25
C PRO A 164 -36.20 -18.52 -31.86
N ASN A 165 -35.88 -19.35 -30.86
CA ASN A 165 -36.21 -19.08 -29.47
C ASN A 165 -34.97 -18.51 -28.77
N GLY A 166 -35.02 -17.22 -28.46
CA GLY A 166 -33.99 -16.52 -27.70
C GLY A 166 -34.37 -16.40 -26.22
N GLY A 167 -33.39 -16.53 -25.33
CA GLY A 167 -33.59 -16.35 -23.90
C GLY A 167 -32.35 -15.83 -23.19
N LEU A 168 -32.52 -15.50 -21.91
CA LEU A 168 -31.42 -15.17 -21.01
C LEU A 168 -31.25 -16.34 -20.05
N THR A 169 -30.02 -16.82 -19.93
CA THR A 169 -29.63 -17.75 -18.86
C THR A 169 -28.99 -16.95 -17.74
N PHE A 170 -29.55 -17.10 -16.54
CA PHE A 170 -28.95 -16.60 -15.31
C PHE A 170 -28.19 -17.75 -14.67
N SER A 171 -26.88 -17.63 -14.58
CA SER A 171 -26.06 -18.56 -13.81
C SER A 171 -25.65 -17.87 -12.52
N LEU A 172 -26.03 -18.48 -11.40
CA LEU A 172 -25.61 -18.06 -10.07
C LEU A 172 -24.49 -19.00 -9.65
N ARG A 173 -23.29 -18.46 -9.41
CA ARG A 173 -22.17 -19.24 -8.85
C ARG A 173 -21.99 -18.87 -7.38
N PHE A 174 -22.02 -19.90 -6.55
CA PHE A 174 -21.77 -19.85 -5.10
C PHE A 174 -20.33 -20.26 -4.83
#